data_AF-A0A523WYI3-F1
#
_entry.id   AF-A0A523WYI3-F1
#
_cell.length_a   1.000
_cell.length_b   1.000
_cell.length_c   1.000
_cell.angle_alpha   90.00
_cell.angle_beta   90.00
_cell.angle_gamma   90.00
#
_symmetry.space_group_name_H-M   'P 1'
#
loop_
_entity.id
_entity.type
_entity.pdbx_description
1 polymer ?
#
loop_
_entity_poly.entity_id
_entity_poly.type
_entity_poly.pdbx_seq_one_letter_code
_entity_poly.pdbx_strand_id
1 'polypeptide(L)'
;MMIIDGHVFLGKTIYMEQSPETLIANMDKSSVDLSVVVAPPPGPFYTEVNAYVLEAVKKHPGRLAALYRANPHLEGEADRFREALEQGFAGLQLDPTNDGYGVGAPMMDPLIEAAKENGAPVYIHSGDSIFCPPEAVADFASRFQEVNFVTSQSRRAYRAAKGCGNLYLMTRPFPTLAFQRGYADNINLDRLIFASEAPLGNLELELKGVELSELEDETRDKILGRNLRRILHIPRD
;
A
#
# COMPACT_ATOMS: atom_id res chain seq x y z
N MET A 1 18.99 1.44 9.46
CA MET A 1 17.59 1.01 9.30
C MET A 1 17.10 1.64 8.01
N MET A 2 16.46 0.86 7.14
CA MET A 2 15.86 1.39 5.92
C MET A 2 14.41 1.80 6.22
N ILE A 3 14.05 3.05 5.95
CA ILE A 3 12.69 3.58 6.10
C ILE A 3 12.00 3.55 4.74
N ILE A 4 10.85 2.90 4.69
CA ILE A 4 10.02 2.76 3.50
C ILE A 4 8.64 3.33 3.78
N ASP A 5 8.23 4.32 2.99
CA ASP A 5 6.85 4.76 2.95
C ASP A 5 6.05 3.82 2.04
N GLY A 6 5.20 2.99 2.64
CA GLY A 6 4.57 1.87 1.98
C GLY A 6 3.40 2.20 1.07
N HIS A 7 2.96 3.47 1.05
CA HIS A 7 1.90 3.92 0.15
C HIS A 7 1.88 5.44 0.01
N VAL A 8 2.09 5.91 -1.22
CA VAL A 8 2.17 7.33 -1.57
C VAL A 8 1.47 7.57 -2.91
N PHE A 9 0.66 8.61 -3.01
CA PHE A 9 0.04 9.00 -4.26
C PHE A 9 0.96 9.90 -5.09
N LEU A 10 1.06 9.65 -6.40
CA LEU A 10 1.93 10.40 -7.30
C LEU A 10 1.17 10.82 -8.56
N GLY A 11 1.07 12.12 -8.81
CA GLY A 11 0.36 12.68 -9.96
C GLY A 11 -0.43 13.93 -9.62
N LYS A 12 -1.43 14.25 -10.44
CA LYS A 12 -2.31 15.40 -10.26
C LYS A 12 -3.75 15.01 -10.53
N THR A 13 -4.63 15.33 -9.60
CA THR A 13 -6.08 15.16 -9.74
C THR A 13 -6.80 16.36 -9.13
N ILE A 14 -8.13 16.31 -9.07
CA ILE A 14 -8.94 17.34 -8.42
C ILE A 14 -8.76 17.37 -6.89
N TYR A 15 -8.21 16.31 -6.29
CA TYR A 15 -8.04 16.18 -4.84
C TYR A 15 -6.64 16.54 -4.37
N MET A 16 -5.65 16.42 -5.24
CA MET A 16 -4.24 16.52 -4.86
C MET A 16 -3.32 16.79 -6.04
N GLU A 17 -2.12 17.29 -5.74
CA GLU A 17 -1.01 17.40 -6.70
C GLU A 17 0.32 17.07 -5.99
N GLN A 18 1.10 16.19 -6.59
CA GLN A 18 2.44 15.83 -6.13
C GLN A 18 3.29 15.40 -7.32
N SER A 19 4.41 16.09 -7.53
CA SER A 19 5.41 15.73 -8.55
C SER A 19 6.47 14.78 -7.97
N PRO A 20 7.18 13.99 -8.80
CA PRO A 20 8.31 13.17 -8.38
C PRO A 20 9.38 13.99 -7.64
N GLU A 21 9.69 15.18 -8.13
CA GLU A 21 10.71 16.06 -7.54
C GLU A 21 10.29 16.53 -6.14
N THR A 22 9.01 16.87 -5.97
CA THR A 22 8.45 17.26 -4.67
C THR A 22 8.48 16.08 -3.70
N LEU A 23 8.10 14.89 -4.17
CA LEU A 23 8.15 13.65 -3.37
C LEU A 23 9.58 13.35 -2.92
N ILE A 24 10.54 13.35 -3.84
CA ILE A 24 11.96 13.08 -3.53
C ILE A 24 12.51 14.11 -2.53
N ALA A 25 12.22 15.39 -2.71
CA ALA A 25 12.65 16.43 -1.76
C ALA A 25 12.08 16.19 -0.34
N ASN A 26 10.81 15.76 -0.23
CA ASN A 26 10.19 15.42 1.05
C ASN A 26 10.78 14.16 1.68
N MET A 27 11.10 13.15 0.85
CA MET A 27 11.79 11.94 1.30
C MET A 27 13.17 12.28 1.86
N ASP A 28 13.96 13.09 1.14
CA ASP A 28 15.31 13.51 1.57
C ASP A 28 15.25 14.30 2.88
N LYS A 29 14.30 15.24 3.00
CA LYS A 29 14.06 16.01 4.24
C LYS A 29 13.73 15.09 5.42
N SER A 30 12.99 14.01 5.18
CA SER A 30 12.48 13.10 6.21
C SER A 30 13.32 11.83 6.39
N SER A 31 14.45 11.71 5.68
CA SER A 31 15.31 10.52 5.68
C SER A 31 14.56 9.22 5.30
N VAL A 32 13.63 9.30 4.34
CA VAL A 32 12.97 8.13 3.76
C VAL A 32 13.79 7.60 2.58
N ASP A 33 14.15 6.33 2.66
CA ASP A 33 15.01 5.68 1.67
C ASP A 33 14.21 5.32 0.41
N LEU A 34 13.01 4.75 0.58
CA LEU A 34 12.15 4.30 -0.51
C LEU A 34 10.68 4.66 -0.29
N SER A 35 9.97 5.01 -1.35
CA SER A 35 8.50 5.18 -1.33
C SER A 35 7.82 4.30 -2.36
N VAL A 36 6.74 3.63 -1.94
CA VAL A 36 5.86 2.85 -2.81
C VAL A 36 4.80 3.79 -3.38
N VAL A 37 4.93 4.12 -4.65
CA VAL A 37 4.11 5.13 -5.34
C VAL A 37 3.00 4.50 -6.17
N VAL A 38 1.86 5.17 -6.22
CA VAL A 38 0.70 4.72 -6.99
C VAL A 38 -0.06 5.91 -7.59
N ALA A 39 -0.77 5.65 -8.68
CA ALA A 39 -1.65 6.63 -9.29
C ALA A 39 -2.77 7.07 -8.30
N PRO A 40 -3.03 8.38 -8.17
CA PRO A 40 -4.10 8.90 -7.34
C PRO A 40 -5.51 8.63 -7.90
N PRO A 41 -6.53 8.61 -7.02
CA PRO A 41 -7.93 8.70 -7.44
C PRO A 41 -8.27 10.12 -7.94
N PRO A 42 -9.35 10.27 -8.72
CA PRO A 42 -10.33 9.25 -9.10
C PRO A 42 -9.97 8.55 -10.43
N GLY A 43 -10.65 7.42 -10.68
CA GLY A 43 -10.59 6.70 -11.95
C GLY A 43 -11.55 7.25 -13.02
N PRO A 44 -11.98 6.43 -14.00
CA PRO A 44 -11.78 4.99 -14.08
C PRO A 44 -10.57 4.54 -14.91
N PHE A 45 -9.88 5.47 -15.61
CA PHE A 45 -8.80 5.14 -16.54
C PHE A 45 -7.44 5.53 -15.96
N TYR A 46 -6.53 4.55 -15.86
CA TYR A 46 -5.25 4.73 -15.19
C TYR A 46 -4.03 4.58 -16.10
N THR A 47 -4.20 4.32 -17.40
CA THR A 47 -3.07 4.05 -18.32
C THR A 47 -2.01 5.14 -18.33
N GLU A 48 -2.41 6.41 -18.56
CA GLU A 48 -1.46 7.53 -18.66
C GLU A 48 -0.80 7.83 -17.32
N VAL A 49 -1.54 7.73 -16.21
CA VAL A 49 -1.01 8.00 -14.87
C VAL A 49 -0.13 6.86 -14.35
N ASN A 50 -0.44 5.60 -14.69
CA ASN A 50 0.46 4.47 -14.43
C ASN A 50 1.77 4.64 -15.20
N ALA A 51 1.72 5.05 -16.48
CA ALA A 51 2.92 5.36 -17.24
C ALA A 51 3.74 6.49 -16.58
N TYR A 52 3.08 7.56 -16.11
CA TYR A 52 3.74 8.63 -15.36
C TYR A 52 4.44 8.14 -14.09
N VAL A 53 3.77 7.27 -13.32
CA VAL A 53 4.33 6.65 -12.10
C VAL A 53 5.55 5.81 -12.44
N LEU A 54 5.49 4.98 -13.48
CA LEU A 54 6.60 4.13 -13.88
C LEU A 54 7.80 4.96 -14.39
N GLU A 55 7.55 6.03 -15.14
CA GLU A 55 8.60 6.95 -15.58
C GLU A 55 9.30 7.63 -14.40
N ALA A 56 8.56 7.95 -13.32
CA ALA A 56 9.18 8.47 -12.10
C ALA A 56 10.10 7.44 -11.44
N VAL A 57 9.70 6.16 -11.38
CA VAL A 57 10.56 5.07 -10.88
C VAL A 57 11.84 4.96 -11.71
N LYS A 58 11.76 5.02 -13.04
CA LYS A 58 12.93 4.97 -13.92
C LYS A 58 13.88 6.16 -13.72
N LYS A 59 13.35 7.35 -13.41
CA LYS A 59 14.15 8.55 -13.13
C LYS A 59 14.81 8.53 -11.76
N HIS A 60 14.25 7.80 -10.80
CA HIS A 60 14.74 7.72 -9.42
C HIS A 60 14.93 6.26 -8.97
N PRO A 61 15.82 5.50 -9.64
CA PRO A 61 16.01 4.08 -9.35
C PRO A 61 16.47 3.87 -7.90
N GLY A 62 15.92 2.86 -7.23
CA GLY A 62 16.20 2.54 -5.83
C GLY A 62 15.54 3.46 -4.80
N ARG A 63 14.90 4.57 -5.22
CA ARG A 63 14.14 5.47 -4.35
C ARG A 63 12.63 5.26 -4.44
N LEU A 64 12.12 4.80 -5.58
CA LEU A 64 10.70 4.62 -5.79
C LEU A 64 10.41 3.18 -6.26
N ALA A 65 9.28 2.62 -5.83
CA ALA A 65 8.70 1.39 -6.35
C ALA A 65 7.24 1.64 -6.74
N ALA A 66 6.77 1.13 -7.88
CA ALA A 66 5.43 1.44 -8.38
C ALA A 66 4.41 0.34 -8.08
N LEU A 67 3.21 0.73 -7.65
CA LEU A 67 2.02 -0.13 -7.72
C LEU A 67 1.22 0.21 -8.98
N TYR A 68 0.76 -0.82 -9.67
CA TYR A 68 -0.11 -0.67 -10.83
C TYR A 68 -1.54 -0.43 -10.33
N ARG A 69 -2.11 0.74 -10.66
CA ARG A 69 -3.52 1.03 -10.33
C ARG A 69 -4.41 0.43 -11.41
N ALA A 70 -5.26 -0.51 -11.02
CA ALA A 70 -6.15 -1.21 -11.95
C ALA A 70 -7.62 -0.86 -11.69
N ASN A 71 -8.43 -0.92 -12.75
CA ASN A 71 -9.88 -0.97 -12.65
C ASN A 71 -10.41 -2.30 -13.21
N PRO A 72 -10.90 -3.22 -12.36
CA PRO A 72 -11.41 -4.53 -12.78
C PRO A 72 -12.60 -4.49 -13.77
N HIS A 73 -13.27 -3.35 -13.93
CA HIS A 73 -14.32 -3.19 -14.94
C HIS A 73 -13.78 -3.12 -16.37
N LEU A 74 -12.51 -2.80 -16.55
CA LEU A 74 -11.92 -2.63 -17.87
C LEU A 74 -11.52 -3.97 -18.48
N GLU A 75 -11.94 -4.19 -19.73
CA GLU A 75 -11.55 -5.38 -20.48
C GLU A 75 -10.03 -5.41 -20.71
N GLY A 76 -9.44 -6.60 -20.54
CA GLY A 76 -8.01 -6.83 -20.68
C GLY A 76 -7.14 -6.28 -19.54
N GLU A 77 -7.73 -5.80 -18.44
CA GLU A 77 -6.96 -5.15 -17.36
C GLU A 77 -5.96 -6.10 -16.67
N ALA A 78 -6.31 -7.38 -16.54
CA ALA A 78 -5.40 -8.39 -15.99
C ALA A 78 -4.18 -8.63 -16.89
N ASP A 79 -4.35 -8.60 -18.21
CA ASP A 79 -3.24 -8.76 -19.16
C ASP A 79 -2.33 -7.53 -19.14
N ARG A 80 -2.91 -6.31 -19.11
CA ARG A 80 -2.14 -5.08 -18.92
C ARG A 80 -1.36 -5.09 -17.61
N PHE A 81 -1.94 -5.63 -16.54
CA PHE A 81 -1.24 -5.77 -15.27
C PHE A 81 -0.06 -6.76 -15.36
N ARG A 82 -0.20 -7.90 -16.06
CA ARG A 82 0.93 -8.81 -16.32
C ARG A 82 2.05 -8.10 -17.08
N GLU A 83 1.72 -7.39 -18.16
CA GLU A 83 2.68 -6.58 -18.92
C GLU A 83 3.33 -5.50 -18.05
N ALA A 84 2.59 -4.91 -17.11
CA ALA A 84 3.11 -3.91 -16.17
C ALA A 84 4.12 -4.53 -15.18
N LEU A 85 3.87 -5.74 -14.68
CA LEU A 85 4.82 -6.45 -13.83
C LEU A 85 6.15 -6.71 -14.57
N GLU A 86 6.11 -7.09 -15.84
CA GLU A 86 7.31 -7.23 -16.69
C GLU A 86 8.06 -5.90 -16.88
N GLN A 87 7.36 -4.77 -16.85
CA GLN A 87 7.94 -3.42 -16.95
C GLN A 87 8.53 -2.92 -15.63
N GLY A 88 8.39 -3.66 -14.52
CA GLY A 88 8.98 -3.32 -13.23
C GLY A 88 8.01 -2.74 -12.19
N PHE A 89 6.69 -2.85 -12.40
CA PHE A 89 5.75 -2.62 -11.31
C PHE A 89 5.93 -3.68 -10.22
N ALA A 90 5.83 -3.27 -8.96
CA ALA A 90 6.13 -4.09 -7.79
C ALA A 90 4.87 -4.71 -7.15
N GLY A 91 3.67 -4.31 -7.58
CA GLY A 91 2.41 -4.78 -6.99
C GLY A 91 1.19 -4.17 -7.65
N LEU A 92 0.02 -4.54 -7.13
CA LEU A 92 -1.30 -4.10 -7.61
C LEU A 92 -1.96 -3.16 -6.58
N GLN A 93 -2.67 -2.14 -7.03
CA GLN A 93 -3.58 -1.34 -6.23
C GLN A 93 -5.01 -1.42 -6.80
N LEU A 94 -5.95 -1.73 -5.92
CA LEU A 94 -7.39 -1.75 -6.17
C LEU A 94 -8.11 -0.79 -5.23
N ASP A 95 -9.16 -0.14 -5.74
CA ASP A 95 -9.94 0.81 -4.95
C ASP A 95 -11.44 0.67 -5.25
N PRO A 96 -12.07 -0.32 -4.62
CA PRO A 96 -13.47 -0.66 -4.86
C PRO A 96 -14.42 0.53 -4.67
N THR A 97 -14.09 1.49 -3.79
CA THR A 97 -14.95 2.65 -3.53
C THR A 97 -14.85 3.69 -4.64
N ASN A 98 -13.65 4.01 -5.11
CA ASN A 98 -13.49 4.98 -6.20
C ASN A 98 -13.90 4.41 -7.57
N ASP A 99 -13.73 3.12 -7.77
CA ASP A 99 -13.99 2.46 -9.05
C ASP A 99 -15.40 1.82 -9.13
N GLY A 100 -16.14 1.76 -8.02
CA GLY A 100 -17.57 1.46 -7.99
C GLY A 100 -17.95 -0.03 -7.95
N TYR A 101 -17.18 -0.87 -7.25
CA TYR A 101 -17.47 -2.31 -7.09
C TYR A 101 -17.29 -2.80 -5.65
N GLY A 102 -17.86 -3.96 -5.34
CA GLY A 102 -17.67 -4.61 -4.04
C GLY A 102 -16.41 -5.47 -4.00
N VAL A 103 -15.67 -5.44 -2.90
CA VAL A 103 -14.58 -6.40 -2.63
C VAL A 103 -15.13 -7.81 -2.70
N GLY A 104 -14.40 -8.70 -3.38
CA GLY A 104 -14.81 -10.08 -3.58
C GLY A 104 -15.65 -10.32 -4.83
N ALA A 105 -15.96 -9.28 -5.61
CA ALA A 105 -16.60 -9.44 -6.90
C ALA A 105 -15.75 -10.32 -7.84
N PRO A 106 -16.35 -11.26 -8.61
CA PRO A 106 -15.61 -12.18 -9.48
C PRO A 106 -14.70 -11.50 -10.51
N MET A 107 -15.01 -10.26 -10.90
CA MET A 107 -14.18 -9.46 -11.82
C MET A 107 -12.78 -9.17 -11.27
N MET A 108 -12.57 -9.26 -9.95
CA MET A 108 -11.26 -9.08 -9.33
C MET A 108 -10.36 -10.31 -9.52
N ASP A 109 -10.92 -11.51 -9.61
CA ASP A 109 -10.18 -12.77 -9.56
C ASP A 109 -9.06 -12.85 -10.62
N PRO A 110 -9.25 -12.44 -11.90
CA PRO A 110 -8.17 -12.47 -12.89
C PRO A 110 -6.95 -11.62 -12.53
N LEU A 111 -7.14 -10.48 -11.86
CA LEU A 111 -6.05 -9.63 -11.38
C LEU A 111 -5.31 -10.26 -10.21
N ILE A 112 -6.02 -10.98 -9.33
CA ILE A 112 -5.40 -11.67 -8.20
C ILE A 112 -4.60 -12.88 -8.67
N GLU A 113 -5.09 -13.63 -9.66
CA GLU A 113 -4.32 -14.71 -10.28
C GLU A 113 -3.05 -14.19 -10.96
N ALA A 114 -3.13 -13.07 -11.69
CA ALA A 114 -1.93 -12.42 -12.24
C ALA A 114 -0.94 -11.99 -11.15
N ALA A 115 -1.43 -11.49 -10.00
CA ALA A 115 -0.58 -11.15 -8.87
C ALA A 115 0.07 -12.40 -8.24
N LYS A 116 -0.70 -13.49 -8.09
CA LYS A 116 -0.23 -14.79 -7.58
C LYS A 116 0.88 -15.38 -8.44
N GLU A 117 0.69 -15.41 -9.76
CA GLU A 117 1.67 -15.91 -10.74
C GLU A 117 3.05 -15.27 -10.59
N ASN A 118 3.09 -13.99 -10.19
CA ASN A 118 4.29 -13.18 -10.09
C ASN A 118 4.75 -12.91 -8.65
N GLY A 119 4.08 -13.47 -7.64
CA GLY A 119 4.36 -13.21 -6.22
C GLY A 119 4.21 -11.74 -5.82
N ALA A 120 3.38 -10.99 -6.53
CA ALA A 120 3.16 -9.56 -6.33
C ALA A 120 2.11 -9.32 -5.24
N PRO A 121 2.34 -8.39 -4.28
CA PRO A 121 1.34 -8.04 -3.29
C PRO A 121 0.19 -7.22 -3.90
N VAL A 122 -0.98 -7.34 -3.28
CA VAL A 122 -2.20 -6.65 -3.69
C VAL A 122 -2.66 -5.68 -2.59
N TYR A 123 -2.70 -4.41 -2.94
CA TYR A 123 -3.19 -3.34 -2.08
C TYR A 123 -4.67 -3.11 -2.37
N ILE A 124 -5.51 -3.15 -1.35
CA ILE A 124 -6.95 -2.91 -1.47
C ILE A 124 -7.32 -1.78 -0.52
N HIS A 125 -7.86 -0.69 -1.06
CA HIS A 125 -8.44 0.36 -0.21
C HIS A 125 -9.60 -0.22 0.61
N SER A 126 -9.58 0.03 1.92
CA SER A 126 -10.66 -0.36 2.84
C SER A 126 -11.13 0.83 3.65
N GLY A 127 -12.43 0.85 3.95
CA GLY A 127 -13.05 1.89 4.75
C GLY A 127 -14.42 1.46 5.26
N ASP A 128 -15.10 2.37 5.97
CA ASP A 128 -16.48 2.20 6.41
C ASP A 128 -17.48 2.46 5.25
N SER A 129 -17.26 1.74 4.15
CA SER A 129 -18.04 1.78 2.91
C SER A 129 -18.69 0.43 2.67
N ILE A 130 -19.83 0.41 1.97
CA ILE A 130 -20.47 -0.84 1.52
C ILE A 130 -19.59 -1.60 0.52
N PHE A 131 -18.68 -0.91 -0.15
CA PHE A 131 -17.82 -1.46 -1.20
C PHE A 131 -16.65 -2.26 -0.63
N CYS A 132 -16.04 -1.81 0.47
CA CYS A 132 -14.76 -2.35 0.96
C CYS A 132 -14.63 -2.42 2.50
N PRO A 133 -15.61 -3.00 3.22
CA PRO A 133 -15.48 -3.17 4.66
C PRO A 133 -14.28 -4.08 4.98
N PRO A 134 -13.51 -3.83 6.06
CA PRO A 134 -12.30 -4.60 6.36
C PRO A 134 -12.54 -6.10 6.50
N GLU A 135 -13.73 -6.51 6.96
CA GLU A 135 -14.13 -7.91 7.05
C GLU A 135 -14.25 -8.57 5.68
N ALA A 136 -14.76 -7.86 4.66
CA ALA A 136 -14.81 -8.36 3.29
C ALA A 136 -13.41 -8.44 2.67
N VAL A 137 -12.52 -7.50 2.98
CA VAL A 137 -11.11 -7.59 2.57
C VAL A 137 -10.42 -8.80 3.18
N ALA A 138 -10.65 -9.06 4.47
CA ALA A 138 -10.10 -10.24 5.15
C ALA A 138 -10.66 -11.56 4.59
N ASP A 139 -11.98 -11.63 4.37
CA ASP A 139 -12.63 -12.77 3.72
C ASP A 139 -12.06 -13.02 2.32
N PHE A 140 -11.94 -11.96 1.53
CA PHE A 140 -11.36 -12.04 0.19
C PHE A 140 -9.89 -12.51 0.21
N ALA A 141 -9.06 -11.92 1.08
CA ALA A 141 -7.67 -12.32 1.24
C ALA A 141 -7.53 -13.79 1.67
N SER A 142 -8.46 -14.31 2.47
CA SER A 142 -8.44 -15.71 2.92
C SER A 142 -8.64 -16.73 1.79
N ARG A 143 -9.26 -16.32 0.68
CA ARG A 143 -9.44 -17.16 -0.53
C ARG A 143 -8.13 -17.36 -1.30
N PHE A 144 -7.13 -16.48 -1.11
CA PHE A 144 -5.87 -16.45 -1.87
C PHE A 144 -4.68 -16.40 -0.91
N GLN A 145 -4.46 -17.46 -0.14
CA GLN A 145 -3.46 -17.48 0.94
C GLN A 145 -2.00 -17.31 0.45
N GLU A 146 -1.74 -17.59 -0.83
CA GLU A 146 -0.43 -17.42 -1.46
C GLU A 146 -0.12 -15.97 -1.85
N VAL A 147 -1.11 -15.08 -1.84
CA VAL A 147 -0.96 -13.66 -2.16
C VAL A 147 -0.94 -12.83 -0.88
N ASN A 148 0.03 -11.93 -0.75
CA ASN A 148 0.06 -10.95 0.33
C ASN A 148 -0.87 -9.79 0.00
N PHE A 149 -1.80 -9.49 0.89
CA PHE A 149 -2.70 -8.35 0.79
C PHE A 149 -2.30 -7.25 1.75
N VAL A 150 -2.47 -6.00 1.33
CA VAL A 150 -2.22 -4.80 2.15
C VAL A 150 -3.46 -3.93 2.14
N THR A 151 -3.87 -3.43 3.30
CA THR A 151 -5.03 -2.53 3.40
C THR A 151 -4.88 -1.48 4.49
N SER A 152 -5.74 -0.47 4.49
CA SER A 152 -5.75 0.58 5.50
C SER A 152 -6.12 0.01 6.88
N GLN A 153 -5.44 0.43 7.94
CA GLN A 153 -5.81 0.02 9.29
C GLN A 153 -7.16 0.63 9.72
N SER A 154 -7.83 -0.07 10.62
CA SER A 154 -8.89 0.45 11.47
C SER A 154 -9.08 -0.50 12.65
N ARG A 155 -9.80 -0.10 13.70
CA ARG A 155 -10.16 -1.03 14.79
C ARG A 155 -10.93 -2.26 14.30
N ARG A 156 -11.65 -2.14 13.18
CA ARG A 156 -12.30 -3.26 12.50
C ARG A 156 -11.28 -4.10 11.73
N ALA A 157 -10.38 -3.47 10.97
CA ALA A 157 -9.33 -4.17 10.22
C ALA A 157 -8.42 -5.00 11.14
N TYR A 158 -8.03 -4.49 12.31
CA TYR A 158 -7.25 -5.25 13.28
C TYR A 158 -7.95 -6.55 13.72
N ARG A 159 -9.27 -6.48 13.93
CA ARG A 159 -10.07 -7.65 14.31
C ARG A 159 -10.30 -8.59 13.14
N ALA A 160 -10.59 -8.05 11.96
CA ALA A 160 -10.80 -8.82 10.74
C ALA A 160 -9.53 -9.59 10.31
N ALA A 161 -8.37 -8.95 10.44
CA ALA A 161 -7.09 -9.56 10.12
C ALA A 161 -6.61 -10.59 11.15
N LYS A 162 -7.38 -10.87 12.22
CA LYS A 162 -7.04 -11.88 13.23
C LYS A 162 -7.20 -13.28 12.61
N GLY A 163 -6.08 -13.95 12.37
CA GLY A 163 -6.05 -15.27 11.72
C GLY A 163 -5.74 -15.23 10.22
N CYS A 164 -5.74 -14.06 9.58
CA CYS A 164 -5.35 -13.89 8.19
C CYS A 164 -3.83 -13.68 8.09
N GLY A 165 -3.06 -14.75 7.90
CA GLY A 165 -1.59 -14.67 7.85
C GLY A 165 -1.02 -13.82 6.71
N ASN A 166 -1.80 -13.64 5.64
CA ASN A 166 -1.42 -12.92 4.43
C ASN A 166 -2.00 -11.49 4.35
N LEU A 167 -2.66 -10.97 5.39
CA LEU A 167 -3.22 -9.62 5.40
C LEU A 167 -2.39 -8.67 6.29
N TYR A 168 -1.87 -7.62 5.67
CA TYR A 168 -1.06 -6.56 6.27
C TYR A 168 -1.85 -5.25 6.37
N LEU A 169 -1.51 -4.41 7.35
CA LEU A 169 -2.22 -3.17 7.66
C LEU A 169 -1.28 -1.96 7.59
N MET A 170 -1.70 -0.94 6.85
CA MET A 170 -0.98 0.33 6.71
C MET A 170 -1.26 1.25 7.89
N THR A 171 -0.22 1.84 8.48
CA THR A 171 -0.32 2.60 9.74
C THR A 171 -0.63 4.08 9.52
N ARG A 172 -1.74 4.41 8.85
CA ARG A 172 -2.25 5.78 8.75
C ARG A 172 -3.68 5.91 9.32
N PRO A 173 -3.96 6.88 10.20
CA PRO A 173 -2.98 7.68 10.94
C PRO A 173 -2.18 6.78 11.91
N PHE A 174 -0.91 7.08 12.14
CA PHE A 174 -0.03 6.25 12.96
C PHE A 174 -0.61 6.09 14.37
N PRO A 175 -0.75 4.86 14.90
CA PRO A 175 -1.49 4.64 16.14
C PRO A 175 -0.62 4.90 17.39
N THR A 176 -0.01 6.08 17.49
CA THR A 176 0.95 6.49 18.55
C THR A 176 0.46 6.17 19.95
N LEU A 177 -0.76 6.61 20.30
CA LEU A 177 -1.32 6.37 21.64
C LEU A 177 -1.66 4.90 21.88
N ALA A 178 -1.91 4.11 20.84
CA ALA A 178 -2.16 2.68 20.99
C ALA A 178 -0.88 1.95 21.40
N PHE A 179 0.27 2.34 20.83
CA PHE A 179 1.58 1.82 21.23
C PHE A 179 1.94 2.22 22.66
N GLN A 180 1.84 3.52 23.00
CA GLN A 180 2.16 4.01 24.35
C GLN A 180 1.31 3.36 25.46
N ARG A 181 0.06 3.00 25.14
CA ARG A 181 -0.89 2.41 26.12
C ARG A 181 -0.90 0.88 26.11
N GLY A 182 -0.03 0.22 25.36
CA GLY A 182 0.00 -1.25 25.25
C GLY A 182 -1.18 -1.86 24.50
N TYR A 183 -1.99 -1.07 23.79
CA TYR A 183 -3.09 -1.60 22.96
C TYR A 183 -2.57 -2.33 21.71
N ALA A 184 -1.29 -2.13 21.38
CA ALA A 184 -0.62 -2.82 20.29
C ALA A 184 -0.37 -4.32 20.56
N ASP A 185 -0.51 -4.80 21.80
CA ASP A 185 -0.29 -6.22 22.15
C ASP A 185 -1.24 -7.18 21.40
N ASN A 186 -2.40 -6.68 20.98
CA ASN A 186 -3.37 -7.44 20.18
C ASN A 186 -3.12 -7.34 18.67
N ILE A 187 -2.14 -6.55 18.24
CA ILE A 187 -1.78 -6.32 16.85
C ILE A 187 -0.56 -7.18 16.54
N ASN A 188 -0.62 -7.95 15.45
CA ASN A 188 0.57 -8.62 14.97
C ASN A 188 1.50 -7.59 14.29
N LEU A 189 2.55 -7.20 15.01
CA LEU A 189 3.52 -6.18 14.58
C LEU A 189 4.30 -6.59 13.32
N ASP A 190 4.41 -7.89 13.02
CA ASP A 190 5.04 -8.38 11.79
C ASP A 190 4.16 -8.18 10.54
N ARG A 191 2.96 -7.62 10.71
CA ARG A 191 1.99 -7.34 9.63
C ARG A 191 1.59 -5.87 9.55
N LEU A 192 2.33 -4.99 10.21
CA LEU A 192 2.16 -3.54 10.09
C LEU A 192 3.13 -2.95 9.08
N ILE A 193 2.65 -2.01 8.26
CA ILE A 193 3.44 -1.31 7.25
C ILE A 193 3.28 0.18 7.47
N PHE A 194 4.39 0.90 7.60
CA PHE A 194 4.36 2.35 7.61
C PHE A 194 3.84 2.89 6.28
N ALA A 195 2.93 3.88 6.33
CA ALA A 195 2.42 4.55 5.15
C ALA A 195 1.98 5.96 5.50
N SER A 196 2.30 6.95 4.66
CA SER A 196 1.83 8.32 4.82
C SER A 196 0.58 8.65 4.01
N GLU A 197 0.37 7.95 2.90
CA GLU A 197 -0.60 8.29 1.84
C GLU A 197 -0.49 9.77 1.41
N ALA A 198 0.71 10.35 1.49
CA ALA A 198 0.97 11.71 1.02
C ALA A 198 0.64 11.84 -0.48
N PRO A 199 0.15 13.00 -0.94
CA PRO A 199 -0.10 14.24 -0.19
C PRO A 199 -1.52 14.33 0.40
N LEU A 200 -2.35 13.27 0.27
CA LEU A 200 -3.63 13.23 0.98
C LEU A 200 -3.41 13.09 2.49
N GLY A 201 -2.31 12.46 2.90
CA GLY A 201 -1.73 12.52 4.24
C GLY A 201 -0.46 13.36 4.30
N ASN A 202 0.29 13.22 5.39
CA ASN A 202 1.47 14.03 5.65
C ASN A 202 2.60 13.18 6.24
N LEU A 203 3.68 13.00 5.47
CA LEU A 203 4.82 12.17 5.86
C LEU A 203 5.45 12.58 7.19
N GLU A 204 5.71 13.87 7.40
CA GLU A 204 6.33 14.38 8.62
C GLU A 204 5.46 14.13 9.85
N LEU A 205 4.14 14.29 9.72
CA LEU A 205 3.18 14.01 10.79
C LEU A 205 3.20 12.53 11.19
N GLU A 206 3.14 11.63 10.20
CA GLU A 206 3.13 10.19 10.49
C GLU A 206 4.46 9.72 11.10
N LEU A 207 5.61 10.22 10.60
CA LEU A 207 6.91 9.95 11.19
C LEU A 207 7.04 10.53 12.61
N LYS A 208 6.47 11.72 12.86
CA LYS A 208 6.42 12.26 14.23
C LYS A 208 5.59 11.38 15.15
N GLY A 209 4.51 10.79 14.63
CA GLY A 209 3.72 9.78 15.33
C GLY A 209 4.53 8.55 15.72
N VAL A 210 5.43 8.09 14.85
CA VAL A 210 6.38 7.00 15.13
C VAL A 210 7.37 7.41 16.22
N GLU A 211 7.99 8.59 16.11
CA GLU A 211 8.94 9.09 17.11
C GLU A 211 8.30 9.15 18.51
N LEU A 212 7.10 9.72 18.60
CA LEU A 212 6.37 9.88 19.87
C LEU A 212 5.81 8.57 20.42
N SER A 213 5.76 7.50 19.62
CA SER A 213 5.23 6.21 20.07
C SER A 213 6.16 5.45 21.01
N GLU A 214 7.42 5.90 21.13
CA GLU A 214 8.44 5.30 22.00
C GLU A 214 8.66 3.79 21.75
N LEU A 215 8.39 3.35 20.51
CA LEU A 215 8.63 1.99 20.07
C LEU A 215 10.09 1.59 20.22
N GLU A 216 10.33 0.39 20.72
CA GLU A 216 11.65 -0.26 20.69
C GLU A 216 12.18 -0.33 19.25
N ASP A 217 13.51 -0.23 19.10
CA ASP A 217 14.18 -0.17 17.81
C ASP A 217 13.85 -1.36 16.90
N GLU A 218 13.68 -2.56 17.46
CA GLU A 218 13.30 -3.74 16.67
C GLU A 218 11.89 -3.60 16.09
N THR A 219 10.92 -3.17 16.90
CA THR A 219 9.54 -2.95 16.45
C THR A 219 9.47 -1.83 15.42
N ARG A 220 10.25 -0.76 15.65
CA ARG A 220 10.36 0.36 14.71
C ARG A 220 10.92 -0.09 13.35
N ASP A 221 12.00 -0.86 13.33
CA ASP A 221 12.59 -1.41 12.09
C ASP A 221 11.62 -2.35 11.35
N LYS A 222 10.83 -3.14 12.09
CA LYS A 222 9.77 -3.97 11.50
C LYS A 222 8.76 -3.15 10.72
N ILE A 223 8.14 -2.17 11.39
CA ILE A 223 7.04 -1.38 10.85
C ILE A 223 7.52 -0.43 9.75
N LEU A 224 8.66 0.24 9.95
CA LEU A 224 9.19 1.23 9.01
C LEU A 224 9.82 0.63 7.76
N GLY A 225 10.19 -0.66 7.73
CA GLY A 225 10.84 -1.20 6.54
C GLY A 225 10.84 -2.71 6.41
N ARG A 226 11.23 -3.46 7.45
CA ARG A 226 11.50 -4.90 7.33
C ARG A 226 10.28 -5.70 6.85
N ASN A 227 9.08 -5.35 7.33
CA ASN A 227 7.85 -6.03 6.93
C ASN A 227 7.56 -5.81 5.44
N LEU A 228 7.67 -4.58 4.98
CA LEU A 228 7.37 -4.23 3.59
C LEU A 228 8.42 -4.79 2.61
N ARG A 229 9.71 -4.78 2.98
CA ARG A 229 10.78 -5.41 2.19
C ARG A 229 10.52 -6.89 1.95
N ARG A 230 9.99 -7.59 2.96
CA ARG A 230 9.65 -9.02 2.86
C ARG A 230 8.57 -9.28 1.82
N ILE A 231 7.54 -8.42 1.72
CA ILE A 231 6.43 -8.65 0.79
C ILE A 231 6.69 -8.12 -0.63
N LEU A 232 7.58 -7.12 -0.78
CA LEU A 232 8.01 -6.58 -2.07
C LEU A 232 9.31 -7.21 -2.60
N HIS A 233 9.86 -8.21 -1.89
CA HIS A 233 11.13 -8.87 -2.23
C HIS A 233 12.32 -7.92 -2.44
N ILE A 234 12.35 -6.81 -1.69
CA ILE A 234 13.44 -5.83 -1.75
C ILE A 234 14.67 -6.43 -1.05
N PRO A 235 15.83 -6.55 -1.73
CA PRO A 235 17.04 -7.19 -1.17
C PRO A 235 17.50 -6.56 0.15
N ARG A 236 18.18 -7.36 0.98
CA ARG A 236 19.02 -6.85 2.08
C ARG A 236 20.37 -6.46 1.51
N ASP A 237 20.64 -5.16 1.44
CA ASP A 237 22.02 -4.66 1.29
C ASP A 237 22.94 -5.26 2.37
#